data_AF-A0A060Z0X3-F1
#
_entry.id   AF-A0A060Z0X3-F1
#
_cell.length_a   1.000
_cell.length_b   1.000
_cell.length_c   1.000
_cell.angle_alpha   90.00
_cell.angle_beta   90.00
_cell.angle_gamma   90.00
#
_symmetry.space_group_name_H-M   'P 1'
#
loop_
_entity.id
_entity.type
_entity.pdbx_description
1 polymer ?
#
loop_
_entity_poly.entity_id
_entity_poly.type
_entity_poly.pdbx_seq_one_letter_code
_entity_poly.pdbx_strand_id
1 'polypeptide(L)'
;MYRAVEADMENYISYGEQTHAVLKKLYEDGKKMFLITNSPFDFVDRGMNYIVGKDWRDLFDIVIVQADKPGFFNDRRKPFRRVTDKGVLHWDRIHKLEKGKIYKQGNLYEFLRLTGWRGSKVLYFGDHIYSDLADLTLKHGWRTGAIIPELRKEIKIMNTEQYVHLMTWLQGLTGLIEHMQVGGGGERCVEY
;
A
#
# COMPACT_ATOMS: atom_id res chain seq x y z
N MET A 1 14.01 12.63 -10.30
CA MET A 1 12.93 12.54 -9.30
C MET A 1 13.50 12.43 -7.88
N TYR A 2 14.12 11.31 -7.48
CA TYR A 2 14.63 11.13 -6.11
C TYR A 2 15.51 12.28 -5.58
N ARG A 3 16.49 12.75 -6.38
CA ARG A 3 17.35 13.88 -6.00
C ARG A 3 16.62 15.21 -5.76
N ALA A 4 15.50 15.44 -6.46
CA ALA A 4 14.71 16.67 -6.30
C ALA A 4 13.88 16.64 -5.03
N VAL A 5 13.31 15.47 -4.70
CA VAL A 5 12.55 15.25 -3.46
C VAL A 5 13.49 15.28 -2.24
N GLU A 6 14.69 14.70 -2.35
CA GLU A 6 15.70 14.73 -1.29
C GLU A 6 16.20 16.14 -0.98
N ALA A 7 16.24 17.03 -1.97
CA ALA A 7 16.69 18.40 -1.80
C ALA A 7 15.65 19.29 -1.10
N ASP A 8 14.37 18.87 -1.08
CA ASP A 8 13.26 19.69 -0.59
C ASP A 8 12.19 18.84 0.12
N MET A 9 12.63 18.03 1.09
CA MET A 9 11.74 17.08 1.76
C MET A 9 10.57 17.76 2.48
N GLU A 10 10.72 19.00 2.95
CA GLU A 10 9.64 19.72 3.66
C GLU A 10 8.44 20.01 2.76
N ASN A 11 8.68 20.31 1.48
CA ASN A 11 7.62 20.60 0.52
C ASN A 11 6.96 19.35 -0.07
N TYR A 12 7.65 18.20 -0.05
CA TYR A 12 7.14 16.94 -0.62
C TYR A 12 6.64 15.93 0.41
N ILE A 13 7.09 16.00 1.67
CA ILE A 13 6.68 15.09 2.74
C ILE A 13 5.65 15.78 3.62
N SER A 14 4.38 15.45 3.39
CA SER A 14 3.28 15.85 4.27
C SER A 14 3.09 14.85 5.42
N TYR A 15 2.61 15.34 6.58
CA TYR A 15 2.20 14.53 7.74
C TYR A 15 3.31 13.75 8.46
N GLY A 16 4.53 14.28 8.52
CA GLY A 16 5.67 13.63 9.20
C GLY A 16 5.38 13.31 10.67
N GLU A 17 4.92 14.30 11.45
CA GLU A 17 4.66 14.13 12.89
C GLU A 17 3.57 13.11 13.21
N GLN A 18 2.45 13.13 12.48
CA GLN A 18 1.36 12.16 12.69
C GLN A 18 1.82 10.75 12.32
N THR A 19 2.60 10.61 11.25
CA THR A 19 3.18 9.33 10.84
C THR A 19 4.10 8.79 11.92
N HIS A 20 4.99 9.62 12.47
CA HIS A 20 5.86 9.25 13.58
C HIS A 20 5.06 8.78 14.80
N ALA A 21 4.03 9.52 15.19
CA ALA A 21 3.21 9.16 16.36
C ALA A 21 2.52 7.80 16.20
N VAL A 22 1.99 7.49 15.01
CA VAL A 22 1.36 6.19 14.73
C VAL A 22 2.38 5.06 14.77
N LEU A 23 3.53 5.21 14.09
CA LEU A 23 4.58 4.18 14.09
C LEU A 23 5.12 3.93 15.49
N LYS A 24 5.36 4.99 16.27
CA LYS A 24 5.82 4.89 17.65
C LYS A 24 4.81 4.15 18.52
N LYS A 25 3.53 4.49 18.43
CA LYS A 25 2.46 3.82 19.19
C LYS A 25 2.40 2.32 18.86
N LEU A 26 2.48 1.95 17.58
CA LEU A 26 2.49 0.54 17.17
C LEU A 26 3.70 -0.21 17.74
N TYR A 27 4.86 0.44 17.75
CA TYR A 27 6.07 -0.13 18.34
C TYR A 27 5.94 -0.34 19.85
N GLU A 28 5.44 0.67 20.58
CA GLU A 28 5.20 0.61 22.03
C GLU A 28 4.16 -0.45 22.41
N ASP A 29 3.15 -0.67 21.57
CA ASP A 29 2.15 -1.73 21.71
C ASP A 29 2.71 -3.14 21.37
N GLY A 30 4.01 -3.26 21.09
CA GLY A 30 4.69 -4.52 20.80
C GLY A 30 4.35 -5.11 19.42
N LYS A 31 3.83 -4.30 18.48
CA LYS A 31 3.54 -4.76 17.12
C LYS A 31 4.84 -4.99 16.36
N LYS A 32 4.87 -6.08 15.59
CA LYS A 32 5.94 -6.36 14.64
C LYS A 32 5.66 -5.62 13.34
N MET A 33 6.65 -4.86 12.87
CA MET A 33 6.47 -3.98 11.72
C MET A 33 7.46 -4.33 10.61
N PHE A 34 7.02 -4.14 9.36
CA PHE A 34 7.88 -4.33 8.19
C PHE A 34 7.62 -3.25 7.15
N LEU A 35 8.66 -2.93 6.38
CA LEU A 35 8.63 -1.96 5.30
C LEU A 35 9.00 -2.65 3.99
N ILE A 36 8.17 -2.50 2.95
CA ILE A 36 8.42 -3.02 1.59
C ILE A 36 8.26 -1.88 0.60
N THR A 37 9.34 -1.52 -0.08
CA THR A 37 9.37 -0.38 -1.01
C THR A 37 10.14 -0.69 -2.29
N ASN A 38 9.75 -0.07 -3.41
CA ASN A 38 10.49 -0.15 -4.68
C ASN A 38 11.66 0.84 -4.71
N SER A 39 11.70 1.79 -3.78
CA SER A 39 12.74 2.80 -3.74
C SER A 39 14.09 2.24 -3.27
N PRO A 40 15.21 2.83 -3.73
CA PRO A 40 16.54 2.53 -3.20
C PRO A 40 16.67 2.88 -1.72
N PHE A 41 17.60 2.22 -1.04
CA PHE A 41 17.83 2.42 0.39
C PHE A 41 18.18 3.87 0.75
N ASP A 42 19.10 4.52 0.03
CA ASP A 42 19.54 5.88 0.35
C ASP A 42 18.40 6.91 0.35
N PHE A 43 17.38 6.68 -0.48
CA PHE A 43 16.19 7.53 -0.52
C PHE A 43 15.28 7.26 0.68
N VAL A 44 15.07 5.98 1.00
CA VAL A 44 14.25 5.54 2.13
C VAL A 44 14.87 6.01 3.45
N ASP A 45 16.18 5.84 3.61
CA ASP A 45 16.89 6.24 4.83
C ASP A 45 16.77 7.75 5.05
N ARG A 46 16.94 8.57 4.00
CA ARG A 46 16.75 10.02 4.10
C ARG A 46 15.32 10.43 4.43
N GLY A 47 14.32 9.87 3.74
CA GLY A 47 12.92 10.17 4.00
C GLY A 47 12.48 9.74 5.41
N MET A 48 12.87 8.55 5.86
CA MET A 48 12.54 8.05 7.19
C MET A 48 13.30 8.78 8.29
N ASN A 49 14.55 9.19 8.05
CA ASN A 49 15.29 10.06 8.97
C ASN A 49 14.60 11.41 9.15
N TYR A 50 14.00 11.96 8.09
CA TYR A 50 13.22 13.20 8.17
C TYR A 50 11.91 13.03 8.94
N ILE A 51 11.16 11.95 8.68
CA ILE A 51 9.85 11.69 9.32
C ILE A 51 9.99 11.27 10.78
N VAL A 52 10.93 10.37 11.07
CA VAL A 52 11.00 9.66 12.35
C VAL A 52 12.26 10.01 13.15
N GLY A 53 13.36 10.31 12.48
CA GLY A 53 14.68 10.50 13.09
C GLY A 53 15.65 9.36 12.82
N LYS A 54 16.87 9.48 13.36
CA LYS A 54 18.00 8.57 13.09
C LYS A 54 17.74 7.10 13.43
N ASP A 55 16.89 6.86 14.41
CA ASP A 55 16.61 5.53 14.95
C ASP A 55 15.37 4.88 14.32
N TRP A 56 14.91 5.39 13.17
CA TRP A 56 13.70 4.89 12.50
C TRP A 56 13.75 3.38 12.23
N ARG A 57 14.96 2.83 12.01
CA ARG A 57 15.17 1.41 11.74
C ARG A 57 14.77 0.53 12.92
N ASP A 58 14.82 1.06 14.14
CA ASP A 58 14.45 0.30 15.34
C ASP A 58 12.95 0.07 15.44
N LEU A 59 12.14 0.88 14.74
CA LEU A 59 10.71 0.67 14.66
C LEU A 59 10.36 -0.56 13.82
N PHE A 60 11.17 -0.91 12.81
CA PHE A 60 10.88 -1.98 11.87
C PHE A 60 11.69 -3.24 12.17
N ASP A 61 11.02 -4.38 12.27
CA ASP A 61 11.69 -5.68 12.36
C ASP A 61 12.29 -6.11 11.02
N ILE A 62 11.69 -5.69 9.89
CA ILE A 62 12.14 -6.07 8.55
C ILE A 62 12.02 -4.89 7.59
N VAL A 63 13.11 -4.58 6.88
CA VAL A 63 13.13 -3.54 5.83
C VAL A 63 13.55 -4.17 4.50
N ILE A 64 12.70 -4.06 3.49
CA ILE A 64 12.92 -4.56 2.14
C ILE A 64 12.85 -3.39 1.15
N VAL A 65 13.97 -3.10 0.50
CA VAL A 65 14.13 -2.05 -0.50
C VAL A 65 14.21 -2.64 -1.91
N GLN A 66 13.89 -1.83 -2.93
CA GLN A 66 13.84 -2.29 -4.33
C GLN A 66 13.14 -3.66 -4.48
N ALA A 67 11.98 -3.80 -3.83
CA ALA A 67 11.22 -5.03 -3.77
C ALA A 67 10.72 -5.48 -5.16
N ASP A 68 10.58 -4.55 -6.11
CA ASP A 68 10.03 -4.79 -7.44
C ASP A 68 8.56 -5.22 -7.41
N LYS A 69 7.73 -4.52 -6.63
CA LYS A 69 6.27 -4.63 -6.65
C LYS A 69 5.73 -4.22 -8.04
N PRO A 70 4.75 -4.97 -8.61
CA PRO A 70 4.00 -6.09 -8.02
C PRO A 70 4.72 -7.46 -8.06
N GLY A 71 5.86 -7.56 -8.74
CA GLY A 71 6.64 -8.80 -8.84
C GLY A 71 7.00 -9.42 -7.49
N PHE A 72 7.22 -8.63 -6.44
CA PHE A 72 7.42 -9.15 -5.07
C PHE A 72 6.26 -10.05 -4.59
N PHE A 73 5.02 -9.71 -4.93
CA PHE A 73 3.83 -10.43 -4.49
C PHE A 73 3.48 -11.59 -5.42
N ASN A 74 3.75 -11.42 -6.72
CA ASN A 74 3.29 -12.36 -7.76
C ASN A 74 4.36 -13.32 -8.29
N ASP A 75 5.64 -13.00 -8.12
CA ASP A 75 6.77 -13.83 -8.58
C ASP A 75 7.51 -14.45 -7.39
N ARG A 76 7.95 -15.70 -7.56
CA ARG A 76 8.70 -16.48 -6.55
C ARG A 76 10.17 -16.63 -6.90
N ARG A 77 10.63 -16.10 -8.03
CA ARG A 77 11.97 -16.33 -8.58
C ARG A 77 13.07 -15.50 -7.94
N LYS A 78 12.75 -14.32 -7.42
CA LYS A 78 13.76 -13.37 -6.90
C LYS A 78 14.07 -13.70 -5.42
N PRO A 79 15.31 -14.12 -5.09
CA PRO A 79 15.69 -14.36 -3.70
C PRO A 79 15.97 -13.05 -2.96
N PHE A 80 15.89 -13.08 -1.63
CA PHE A 80 16.38 -11.98 -0.81
C PHE A 80 17.89 -11.82 -0.91
N ARG A 81 18.37 -10.58 -0.91
CA ARG A 81 19.79 -10.24 -0.81
C ARG A 81 20.01 -9.24 0.30
N ARG A 82 21.03 -9.44 1.13
CA ARG A 82 21.35 -8.48 2.19
C ARG A 82 22.13 -7.31 1.61
N VAL A 83 21.77 -6.11 2.03
CA VAL A 83 22.42 -4.85 1.67
C VAL A 83 23.14 -4.31 2.90
N THR A 84 24.39 -3.91 2.72
CA THR A 84 25.14 -3.16 3.75
C THR A 84 24.72 -1.68 3.73
N ASP A 85 25.03 -0.94 4.79
CA ASP A 85 24.79 0.51 4.84
C ASP A 85 25.47 1.30 3.72
N LYS A 86 26.48 0.71 3.06
CA LYS A 86 27.19 1.28 1.89
C LYS A 86 26.60 0.85 0.54
N GLY A 87 25.44 0.20 0.54
CA GLY A 87 24.78 -0.29 -0.69
C GLY A 87 25.43 -1.54 -1.31
N VAL A 88 26.46 -2.12 -0.68
CA VAL A 88 27.14 -3.32 -1.19
C VAL A 88 26.27 -4.54 -0.90
N LEU A 89 26.05 -5.36 -1.94
CA LEU A 89 25.27 -6.59 -1.88
C LEU A 89 26.10 -7.76 -1.33
N HIS A 90 25.59 -8.40 -0.28
CA HIS A 90 26.03 -9.73 0.11
C HIS A 90 25.28 -10.77 -0.71
N TRP A 91 26.03 -11.69 -1.31
CA TRP A 91 25.50 -12.77 -2.14
C TRP A 91 25.13 -14.03 -1.35
N ASP A 92 25.30 -13.99 -0.03
CA ASP A 92 24.95 -15.10 0.85
C ASP A 92 23.45 -15.37 0.81
N ARG A 93 23.09 -16.66 0.78
CA ARG A 93 21.69 -17.09 0.84
C ARG A 93 21.11 -16.67 2.19
N ILE A 94 19.96 -16.01 2.15
CA ILE A 94 19.27 -15.55 3.36
C ILE A 94 18.43 -16.68 3.96
N HIS A 95 18.83 -17.14 5.14
CA HIS A 95 18.11 -18.17 5.89
C HIS A 95 17.19 -17.62 6.98
N LYS A 96 17.35 -16.35 7.35
CA LYS A 96 16.52 -15.65 8.33
C LYS A 96 16.53 -14.15 8.05
N LEU A 97 15.39 -13.50 8.29
CA LEU A 97 15.27 -12.04 8.29
C LEU A 97 15.51 -11.54 9.72
N GLU A 98 16.49 -10.66 9.87
CA GLU A 98 16.96 -10.14 11.17
C GLU A 98 16.65 -8.64 11.30
N LYS A 99 16.26 -8.24 12.51
CA LYS A 99 16.03 -6.83 12.84
C LYS A 99 17.31 -6.02 12.65
N GLY A 100 17.16 -4.81 12.10
CA GLY A 100 18.28 -3.90 11.79
C GLY A 100 19.05 -4.26 10.52
N LYS A 101 18.74 -5.37 9.85
CA LYS A 101 19.29 -5.69 8.52
C LYS A 101 18.36 -5.20 7.42
N ILE A 102 18.97 -4.87 6.28
CA ILE A 102 18.27 -4.37 5.11
C ILE A 102 18.37 -5.39 4.00
N TYR A 103 17.24 -5.68 3.38
CA TYR A 103 17.12 -6.66 2.33
C TYR A 103 16.69 -6.00 1.04
N LYS A 104 17.16 -6.54 -0.08
CA LYS A 104 16.80 -6.13 -1.43
C LYS A 104 16.09 -7.27 -2.14
N GLN A 105 15.13 -6.93 -3.00
CA GLN A 105 14.34 -7.90 -3.75
C GLN A 105 13.63 -8.89 -2.80
N GLY A 106 13.60 -10.18 -3.17
CA GLY A 106 12.84 -11.19 -2.47
C GLY A 106 11.46 -11.39 -3.08
N ASN A 107 10.68 -12.21 -2.39
CA ASN A 107 9.31 -12.53 -2.75
C ASN A 107 8.49 -12.80 -1.50
N LEU A 108 7.18 -12.62 -1.62
CA LEU A 108 6.23 -12.82 -0.54
C LEU A 108 6.27 -14.25 0.00
N TYR A 109 6.45 -15.25 -0.85
CA TYR A 109 6.47 -16.64 -0.40
C TYR A 109 7.64 -16.93 0.55
N GLU A 110 8.85 -16.51 0.22
CA GLU A 110 9.99 -16.60 1.12
C GLU A 110 9.82 -15.73 2.34
N PHE A 111 9.24 -14.52 2.21
CA PHE A 111 8.95 -13.65 3.36
C PHE A 111 8.07 -14.38 4.38
N LEU A 112 6.95 -14.96 3.94
CA LEU A 112 6.03 -15.73 4.79
C LEU A 112 6.69 -16.98 5.39
N ARG A 113 7.63 -17.60 4.68
CA ARG A 113 8.39 -18.77 5.16
C ARG A 113 9.41 -18.39 6.23
N LEU A 114 10.14 -17.29 6.02
CA LEU A 114 11.23 -16.84 6.90
C LEU A 114 10.71 -16.15 8.16
N THR A 115 9.58 -15.44 8.08
CA THR A 115 8.97 -14.73 9.23
C THR A 115 7.97 -15.59 9.99
N GLY A 116 7.30 -16.52 9.31
CA GLY A 116 6.15 -17.24 9.86
C GLY A 116 4.90 -16.38 10.03
N TRP A 117 4.90 -15.12 9.58
CA TRP A 117 3.76 -14.21 9.70
C TRP A 117 2.72 -14.56 8.64
N ARG A 118 1.58 -15.14 9.02
CA ARG A 118 0.59 -15.68 8.07
C ARG A 118 -0.84 -15.32 8.44
N GLY A 119 -1.70 -15.32 7.42
CA GLY A 119 -3.14 -15.17 7.53
C GLY A 119 -3.56 -13.79 8.06
N SER A 120 -4.69 -13.76 8.75
CA SER A 120 -5.37 -12.54 9.19
C SER A 120 -4.67 -11.76 10.31
N LYS A 121 -3.51 -12.24 10.76
CA LYS A 121 -2.65 -11.57 11.75
C LYS A 121 -1.76 -10.49 11.12
N VAL A 122 -1.66 -10.45 9.80
CA VAL A 122 -0.87 -9.45 9.08
C VAL A 122 -1.80 -8.39 8.49
N LEU A 123 -1.43 -7.12 8.71
CA LEU A 123 -2.09 -5.96 8.13
C LEU A 123 -1.07 -5.24 7.24
N TYR A 124 -1.39 -5.11 5.94
CA TYR A 124 -0.55 -4.41 4.97
C TYR A 124 -1.22 -3.11 4.54
N PHE A 125 -0.46 -2.01 4.58
CA PHE A 125 -0.90 -0.71 4.08
C PHE A 125 -0.21 -0.39 2.76
N GLY A 126 -0.97 0.08 1.77
CA GLY A 126 -0.46 0.47 0.47
C GLY A 126 -1.35 1.49 -0.22
N ASP A 127 -0.77 2.27 -1.12
CA ASP A 127 -1.43 3.25 -1.96
C ASP A 127 -1.90 2.66 -3.30
N HIS A 128 -1.27 1.59 -3.77
CA HIS A 128 -1.61 0.94 -5.03
C HIS A 128 -2.58 -0.24 -4.84
N ILE A 129 -3.89 0.02 -4.93
CA ILE A 129 -4.96 -0.96 -4.67
C ILE A 129 -4.82 -2.23 -5.54
N TYR A 130 -4.65 -2.04 -6.85
CA TYR A 130 -4.71 -3.15 -7.82
C TYR A 130 -3.43 -3.99 -7.86
N SER A 131 -2.26 -3.38 -7.65
CA SER A 131 -0.98 -4.10 -7.72
C SER A 131 -0.57 -4.73 -6.39
N ASP A 132 -1.04 -4.17 -5.27
CA ASP A 132 -0.52 -4.54 -3.95
C ASP A 132 -1.56 -5.19 -3.02
N LEU A 133 -2.88 -4.95 -3.16
CA LEU A 133 -3.85 -5.32 -2.11
C LEU A 133 -4.75 -6.51 -2.45
N ALA A 134 -5.25 -6.62 -3.68
CA ALA A 134 -6.23 -7.64 -4.05
C ALA A 134 -5.70 -9.07 -3.87
N ASP A 135 -4.49 -9.33 -4.36
CA ASP A 135 -3.85 -10.65 -4.29
C ASP A 135 -3.47 -11.04 -2.85
N LEU A 136 -3.08 -10.08 -2.01
CA LEU A 136 -2.73 -10.34 -0.60
C LEU A 136 -3.93 -10.83 0.21
N THR A 137 -5.08 -10.20 0.02
CA THR A 137 -6.32 -10.59 0.69
C THR A 137 -6.82 -11.94 0.18
N LEU A 138 -6.90 -12.12 -1.14
CA LEU A 138 -7.47 -13.31 -1.75
C LEU A 138 -6.59 -14.56 -1.60
N LYS A 139 -5.27 -14.44 -1.77
CA LYS A 139 -4.36 -15.60 -1.81
C LYS A 139 -3.67 -15.88 -0.47
N HIS A 140 -3.52 -14.87 0.38
CA HIS A 140 -2.72 -14.98 1.61
C HIS A 140 -3.50 -14.65 2.89
N GLY A 141 -4.76 -14.21 2.78
CA GLY A 141 -5.64 -13.91 3.90
C GLY A 141 -5.15 -12.76 4.76
N TRP A 142 -4.29 -11.89 4.22
CA TRP A 142 -3.84 -10.69 4.91
C TRP A 142 -4.97 -9.66 4.96
N ARG A 143 -4.98 -8.86 6.02
CA ARG A 143 -5.82 -7.65 6.05
C ARG A 143 -5.10 -6.57 5.27
N THR A 144 -5.83 -5.79 4.49
CA THR A 144 -5.26 -4.71 3.67
C THR A 144 -5.92 -3.38 4.00
N GLY A 145 -5.12 -2.32 4.16
CA GLY A 145 -5.58 -0.94 4.25
C GLY A 145 -5.10 -0.15 3.03
N ALA A 146 -6.03 0.42 2.27
CA ALA A 146 -5.69 1.32 1.17
C ALA A 146 -5.47 2.74 1.70
N ILE A 147 -4.36 3.39 1.30
CA ILE A 147 -4.09 4.80 1.56
C ILE A 147 -4.43 5.57 0.28
N ILE A 148 -5.50 6.37 0.31
CA ILE A 148 -5.98 7.13 -0.86
C ILE A 148 -6.03 8.62 -0.51
N PRO A 149 -4.95 9.38 -0.76
CA PRO A 149 -4.91 10.82 -0.45
C PRO A 149 -6.01 11.62 -1.16
N GLU A 150 -6.36 11.23 -2.38
CA GLU A 150 -7.35 11.88 -3.24
C GLU A 150 -8.76 11.82 -2.64
N LEU A 151 -9.06 10.78 -1.86
CA LEU A 151 -10.36 10.56 -1.23
C LEU A 151 -10.76 11.73 -0.33
N ARG A 152 -9.79 12.40 0.30
CA ARG A 152 -10.08 13.60 1.11
C ARG A 152 -10.71 14.71 0.27
N LYS A 153 -10.17 14.95 -0.93
CA LYS A 153 -10.69 15.97 -1.85
C LYS A 153 -12.05 15.54 -2.38
N GLU A 154 -12.20 14.26 -2.71
CA GLU A 154 -13.46 13.70 -3.20
C GLU A 154 -14.58 13.83 -2.16
N ILE A 155 -14.36 13.43 -0.91
CA ILE A 155 -15.32 13.60 0.20
C ILE A 155 -15.73 15.06 0.34
N LYS A 156 -14.78 16.00 0.24
CA LYS A 156 -15.09 17.44 0.32
C LYS A 156 -16.01 17.88 -0.82
N ILE A 157 -15.77 17.40 -2.04
CA ILE A 157 -16.59 17.73 -3.22
C ILE A 157 -17.98 17.08 -3.09
N MET A 158 -18.04 15.81 -2.69
CA MET A 158 -19.29 15.06 -2.54
C MET A 158 -20.24 15.69 -1.52
N ASN A 159 -19.70 16.34 -0.49
CA ASN A 159 -20.48 17.03 0.53
C ASN A 159 -20.93 18.45 0.14
N THR A 160 -20.66 18.91 -1.10
CA THR A 160 -21.17 20.21 -1.58
C THR A 160 -22.63 20.11 -2.01
N GLU A 161 -23.40 21.16 -1.76
CA GLU A 161 -24.82 21.22 -2.17
C GLU A 161 -24.99 21.01 -3.69
N GLN A 162 -24.08 21.58 -4.49
CA GLN A 162 -24.12 21.41 -5.95
C GLN A 162 -23.98 19.95 -6.35
N TYR A 163 -23.02 19.22 -5.74
CA TYR A 163 -22.81 17.81 -6.04
C TYR A 163 -24.00 16.95 -5.61
N VAL A 164 -24.52 17.18 -4.40
CA VAL A 164 -25.68 16.47 -3.88
C VAL A 164 -26.89 16.67 -4.79
N HIS A 165 -27.17 17.92 -5.18
CA HIS A 165 -28.28 18.23 -6.08
C HIS A 165 -28.14 17.54 -7.43
N LEU A 166 -26.96 17.64 -8.06
CA LEU A 166 -26.69 17.01 -9.35
C LEU A 166 -26.83 15.48 -9.27
N MET A 167 -26.35 14.87 -8.19
CA MET A 167 -26.45 13.41 -7.98
C MET A 167 -27.92 12.96 -7.84
N THR A 168 -28.74 13.72 -7.11
CA THR A 168 -30.19 13.44 -7.00
C THR A 168 -30.87 13.49 -8.36
N TRP A 169 -30.56 14.50 -9.19
CA TRP A 169 -31.10 14.59 -10.55
C TRP A 169 -30.66 13.43 -11.44
N LEU A 170 -29.37 13.09 -11.41
CA LEU A 170 -28.83 11.94 -12.15
C LEU A 170 -29.53 10.64 -11.75
N GLN A 171 -29.71 10.39 -10.46
CA GLN A 171 -30.43 9.21 -9.97
C GLN A 171 -31.89 9.19 -10.44
N GLY A 172 -32.58 10.34 -10.40
CA GLY A 172 -33.96 10.46 -10.89
C GLY A 172 -34.07 10.16 -12.38
N LEU A 173 -33.18 10.73 -13.21
CA LEU A 173 -33.15 10.50 -14.65
C LEU A 173 -32.80 9.04 -14.99
N THR A 174 -31.82 8.45 -14.32
CA THR A 174 -31.47 7.04 -14.50
C THR A 174 -32.66 6.13 -14.17
N GLY A 175 -33.36 6.38 -13.06
CA GLY A 175 -34.55 5.61 -12.70
C GLY A 175 -35.65 5.71 -13.76
N LEU A 176 -35.89 6.89 -14.33
CA LEU A 176 -36.85 7.07 -15.42
C LEU A 176 -36.45 6.27 -16.68
N ILE A 177 -35.17 6.32 -17.06
CA ILE A 177 -34.66 5.56 -18.22
C ILE A 177 -34.85 4.05 -18.00
N GLU A 178 -34.50 3.55 -16.82
CA GLU A 178 -34.66 2.13 -16.47
C GLU A 178 -36.13 1.69 -16.55
N HIS A 179 -37.07 2.49 -16.02
CA HIS A 179 -38.50 2.22 -16.12
C HIS A 179 -39.01 2.16 -17.57
N MET A 180 -38.55 3.07 -18.43
CA MET A 180 -38.96 3.10 -19.84
C MET A 180 -38.38 1.92 -20.64
N GLN A 181 -37.18 1.45 -20.29
CA GLN A 181 -36.56 0.29 -20.95
C GLN A 181 -37.22 -1.04 -20.57
N VAL A 182 -37.69 -1.18 -19.32
CA VAL A 182 -38.40 -2.39 -18.88
C VAL A 182 -39.82 -2.48 -19.47
N GLY A 183 -40.48 -1.35 -19.71
CA GLY A 183 -41.83 -1.30 -20.31
C GLY A 183 -41.89 -1.64 -21.81
N GLY A 184 -40.77 -1.63 -22.53
CA GLY A 184 -40.72 -1.84 -23.99
C GLY A 184 -40.54 -3.29 -24.47
N GLY A 185 -40.39 -4.26 -23.56
CA GLY A 185 -40.12 -5.66 -23.89
C GLY A 185 -41.34 -6.59 -23.99
N GLY A 186 -42.55 -6.08 -23.75
CA GLY A 186 -43.74 -6.89 -23.43
C GLY A 186 -44.86 -6.94 -24.49
N GLU A 187 -44.64 -6.46 -25.71
CA GLU A 187 -45.65 -6.58 -26.78
C GLU A 187 -45.07 -7.31 -28.00
N ARG A 188 -45.01 -8.64 -27.92
CA ARG A 188 -45.00 -9.49 -29.12
C ARG A 188 -45.95 -10.66 -28.98
N CYS A 189 -47.08 -10.51 -29.68
CA CYS A 189 -47.83 -11.53 -30.42
C CYS A 189 -48.38 -12.71 -29.61
N VAL A 190 -49.72 -12.78 -29.45
CA VAL A 190 -50.57 -13.81 -30.09
C VAL A 190 -52.00 -13.25 -30.21
N GLU A 191 -52.45 -12.90 -31.42
CA GLU A 191 -53.88 -12.92 -31.77
C GLU A 191 -54.07 -14.05 -32.79
N TYR A 192 -55.09 -14.88 -32.53
CA TYR A 192 -55.55 -16.00 -33.35
C TYR A 192 -56.53 -15.52 -34.42
#